data_AF-X1BJ54-F1
#
_entry.id   AF-X1BJ54-F1
#
_cell.length_a   1.000
_cell.length_b   1.000
_cell.length_c   1.000
_cell.angle_alpha   90.00
_cell.angle_beta   90.00
_cell.angle_gamma   90.00
#
_symmetry.space_group_name_H-M   'P 1'
#
loop_
_entity.id
_entity.type
_entity.pdbx_description
1 polymer ?
#
loop_
_entity_poly.entity_id
_entity_poly.type
_entity_poly.pdbx_seq_one_letter_code
_entity_poly.pdbx_strand_id
1 'polypeptide(L)'
;GPTNDFKFFRNMELTAQKHIIQQLKEVNKFTNIDKPYRISLLGSEIPIQFKAVALKKLNILSYMDPSSGEYYKIKQWVDAFMRIPFGNITHLPIKITDGQEICSNFMEEAKQILDDCVYGLNDAKMQIMQYLGQLISNPNSVGSAIGIHGPPGTGKTTLIKEGIADEEGNIKEKLTMKLTPEIVLKIFRRISDEDVTFMGFSPLYSRPDWMICQVLAVPPPSLRPSVKHDAQQRSEDDISHIIVNIIKANKTLDEKLKQNATAKVLDDWHTVLQYYCATMIDNRIPGVASVAQRSGRALKSVKDRLVGKGGRVRGNLMGKRVDFSARSVITPDPNIKIQELGVPLKIAENITVPE
;
A
#
# COMPACT_ATOMS: atom_id res chain seq x y z
N GLY A 1 19.87 1.03 37.17
CA GLY A 1 20.44 -0.33 37.01
C GLY A 1 19.30 -1.29 36.81
N PRO A 2 19.34 -2.18 35.81
CA PRO A 2 18.23 -3.08 35.53
C PRO A 2 18.01 -3.95 36.76
N THR A 3 16.84 -3.84 37.36
CA THR A 3 16.40 -4.71 38.45
C THR A 3 16.43 -6.13 37.91
N ASN A 4 17.35 -6.95 38.42
CA ASN A 4 17.43 -8.35 38.05
C ASN A 4 16.17 -9.06 38.58
N ASP A 5 15.23 -9.38 37.69
CA ASP A 5 13.92 -9.97 38.00
C ASP A 5 14.04 -11.19 38.92
N PHE A 6 15.13 -11.94 38.78
CA PHE A 6 15.43 -13.10 39.61
C PHE A 6 15.74 -12.74 41.07
N LYS A 7 16.47 -11.64 41.30
CA LYS A 7 16.74 -11.13 42.66
C LYS A 7 15.48 -10.54 43.28
N PHE A 8 14.65 -9.87 42.49
CA PHE A 8 13.39 -9.29 42.97
C PHE A 8 12.41 -10.39 43.38
N PHE A 9 12.18 -11.38 42.51
CA PHE A 9 11.28 -12.50 42.76
C PHE A 9 11.66 -13.30 44.01
N ARG A 10 12.95 -13.54 44.24
CA ARG A 10 13.44 -14.31 45.40
C ARG A 10 13.22 -13.61 46.74
N ASN A 11 13.14 -12.28 46.73
CA ASN A 11 12.93 -11.47 47.92
C ASN A 11 11.43 -11.22 48.23
N MET A 12 10.52 -11.74 47.40
CA MET A 12 9.08 -11.61 47.63
C MET A 12 8.55 -12.67 48.59
N GLU A 13 7.41 -12.37 49.20
CA GLU A 13 6.69 -13.29 50.07
C GLU A 13 6.20 -14.54 49.31
N LEU A 14 6.19 -15.70 49.97
CA LEU A 14 5.86 -17.00 49.35
C LEU A 14 4.47 -17.04 48.67
N THR A 15 3.51 -16.31 49.22
CA THR A 15 2.15 -16.14 48.66
C THR A 15 2.17 -15.36 47.35
N ALA A 16 2.92 -14.26 47.32
CA ALA A 16 3.08 -13.42 46.13
C ALA A 16 3.89 -14.12 45.02
N GLN A 17 4.92 -14.88 45.38
CA GLN A 17 5.66 -15.72 44.44
C GLN A 17 4.75 -16.76 43.76
N LYS A 18 3.90 -17.45 44.54
CA LYS A 18 2.94 -18.42 44.00
C LYS A 18 1.92 -17.76 43.07
N HIS A 19 1.42 -16.59 43.45
CA HIS A 19 0.48 -15.83 42.62
C HIS A 19 1.09 -15.41 41.28
N ILE A 20 2.32 -14.89 41.28
CA ILE A 20 3.05 -14.53 40.06
C ILE A 20 3.33 -15.76 39.19
N ILE A 21 3.73 -16.90 39.77
CA ILE A 21 3.90 -18.15 39.02
C ILE A 21 2.57 -18.60 38.39
N GLN A 22 1.45 -18.43 39.09
CA GLN A 22 0.14 -18.81 38.59
C GLN A 22 -0.31 -17.91 37.44
N GLN A 23 -0.12 -16.60 37.57
CA GLN A 23 -0.34 -15.64 36.48
C GLN A 23 0.58 -15.90 35.29
N LEU A 24 1.85 -16.22 35.53
CA LEU A 24 2.81 -16.55 34.48
C LEU A 24 2.43 -17.85 33.74
N LYS A 25 1.89 -18.85 34.46
CA LYS A 25 1.29 -20.05 33.85
C LYS A 25 0.05 -19.74 33.02
N GLU A 26 -0.81 -18.84 33.47
CA GLU A 26 -1.99 -18.40 32.70
C GLU A 26 -1.60 -17.61 31.44
N VAL A 27 -0.64 -16.69 31.56
CA VAL A 27 -0.08 -15.94 30.42
C VAL A 27 0.61 -16.87 29.42
N ASN A 28 1.30 -17.92 29.91
CA ASN A 28 1.91 -18.95 29.06
C ASN A 28 0.88 -19.79 28.28
N LYS A 29 -0.36 -19.96 28.79
CA LYS A 29 -1.45 -20.60 28.02
C LYS A 29 -1.87 -19.77 26.81
N PHE A 30 -1.73 -18.45 26.85
CA PHE A 30 -2.10 -17.55 25.74
C PHE A 30 -0.94 -17.23 24.78
N THR A 31 0.30 -17.54 25.15
CA THR A 31 1.51 -17.24 24.34
C THR A 31 2.11 -18.44 23.61
N ASN A 32 1.48 -19.61 23.73
CA ASN A 32 1.53 -20.72 22.77
C ASN A 32 2.90 -21.40 22.59
N ILE A 33 3.29 -22.29 23.51
CA ILE A 33 4.04 -23.54 23.23
C ILE A 33 3.63 -24.58 24.30
N ASP A 34 2.55 -25.33 24.05
CA ASP A 34 2.06 -26.34 25.01
C ASP A 34 2.99 -27.58 25.13
N LYS A 35 3.88 -27.82 24.16
CA LYS A 35 4.91 -28.88 24.19
C LYS A 35 6.21 -28.42 23.54
N PRO A 36 7.38 -28.63 24.17
CA PRO A 36 8.68 -28.38 23.52
C PRO A 36 8.78 -29.07 22.15
N TYR A 37 9.32 -28.38 21.14
CA TYR A 37 9.37 -28.87 19.75
C TYR A 37 9.93 -30.29 19.60
N ARG A 38 10.90 -30.68 20.44
CA ARG A 38 11.46 -32.04 20.45
C ARG A 38 10.44 -33.10 20.86
N ILE A 39 9.64 -32.80 21.88
CA ILE A 39 8.62 -33.70 22.40
C ILE A 39 7.44 -33.78 21.42
N SER A 40 7.06 -32.65 20.82
CA SER A 40 6.06 -32.61 19.75
C SER A 40 6.48 -33.44 18.53
N LEU A 41 7.74 -33.29 18.09
CA LEU A 41 8.29 -34.07 16.97
C LEU A 41 8.30 -35.57 17.25
N LEU A 42 8.73 -35.98 18.44
CA LEU A 42 8.79 -37.41 18.80
C LEU A 42 7.38 -38.04 18.86
N GLY A 43 6.40 -37.31 19.38
CA GLY A 43 5.00 -37.74 19.47
C GLY A 43 4.17 -37.60 18.20
N SER A 44 4.71 -37.02 17.12
CA SER A 44 4.01 -36.86 15.84
C SER A 44 3.96 -38.17 15.03
N GLU A 45 3.04 -38.28 14.06
CA GLU A 45 2.94 -39.44 13.15
C GLU A 45 3.95 -39.41 11.98
N ILE A 46 4.95 -38.53 12.06
CA ILE A 46 5.95 -38.34 11.00
C ILE A 46 6.85 -39.58 10.86
N PRO A 47 7.15 -40.04 9.63
CA PRO A 47 8.12 -41.12 9.42
C PRO A 47 9.49 -40.83 10.07
N ILE A 48 10.12 -41.87 10.62
CA ILE A 48 11.37 -41.78 11.40
C ILE A 48 12.51 -41.08 10.64
N GLN A 49 12.59 -41.32 9.33
CA GLN A 49 13.60 -40.70 8.46
C GLN A 49 13.47 -39.17 8.45
N PHE A 50 12.25 -38.64 8.36
CA PHE A 50 11.99 -37.20 8.37
C PHE A 50 12.09 -36.60 9.78
N LYS A 51 11.73 -37.37 10.82
CA LYS A 51 11.97 -36.99 12.22
C LYS A 51 13.46 -36.75 12.49
N ALA A 52 14.35 -37.59 11.96
CA ALA A 52 15.80 -37.44 12.13
C ALA A 52 16.32 -36.11 11.54
N VAL A 53 15.82 -35.72 10.36
CA VAL A 53 16.18 -34.45 9.69
C VAL A 53 15.68 -33.25 10.50
N ALA A 54 14.42 -33.28 10.94
CA ALA A 54 13.84 -32.21 11.76
C ALA A 54 14.56 -32.08 13.12
N LEU A 55 14.95 -33.21 13.73
CA LEU A 55 15.70 -33.21 14.99
C LEU A 55 17.11 -32.61 14.81
N LYS A 56 17.78 -32.87 13.69
CA LYS A 56 19.06 -32.25 13.34
C LYS A 56 18.94 -30.72 13.23
N LYS A 57 17.86 -30.22 12.61
CA LYS A 57 17.58 -28.78 12.50
C LYS A 57 17.22 -28.16 13.85
N LEU A 58 16.48 -28.85 14.69
CA LEU A 58 16.18 -28.42 16.07
C LEU A 58 17.43 -28.35 16.96
N ASN A 59 18.37 -29.28 16.81
CA ASN A 59 19.67 -29.21 17.49
C ASN A 59 20.43 -27.95 17.08
N ILE A 60 20.51 -27.67 15.78
CA ILE A 60 21.20 -26.48 15.26
C ILE A 60 20.53 -25.21 15.82
N LEU A 61 19.20 -25.17 15.87
CA LEU A 61 18.43 -24.05 16.41
C LEU A 61 18.75 -23.79 17.90
N SER A 62 18.97 -24.85 18.70
CA SER A 62 19.27 -24.69 20.13
C SER A 62 20.64 -24.09 20.45
N TYR A 63 21.58 -24.13 19.50
CA TYR A 63 22.92 -23.54 19.65
C TYR A 63 23.05 -22.18 18.95
N MET A 64 22.00 -21.67 18.30
CA MET A 64 22.00 -20.39 17.61
C MET A 64 21.54 -19.25 18.50
N ASP A 65 22.11 -18.07 18.29
CA ASP A 65 21.66 -16.84 18.93
C ASP A 65 20.23 -16.48 18.46
N PRO A 66 19.25 -16.34 19.38
CA PRO A 66 17.87 -15.97 19.07
C PRO A 66 17.71 -14.64 18.31
N SER A 67 18.73 -13.78 18.34
CA SER A 67 18.72 -12.48 17.68
C SER A 67 19.25 -12.53 16.24
N SER A 68 19.77 -13.68 15.79
CA SER A 68 20.30 -13.86 14.44
C SER A 68 19.20 -14.08 13.39
N GLY A 69 19.36 -13.52 12.20
CA GLY A 69 18.44 -13.76 11.08
C GLY A 69 18.34 -15.24 10.67
N GLU A 70 19.43 -16.00 10.83
CA GLU A 70 19.47 -17.45 10.57
C GLU A 70 18.63 -18.25 11.57
N TYR A 71 18.57 -17.82 12.83
CA TYR A 71 17.68 -18.41 13.83
C TYR A 71 16.22 -18.32 13.38
N TYR A 72 15.78 -17.16 12.89
CA TYR A 72 14.41 -16.98 12.40
C TYR A 72 14.09 -17.85 11.17
N LYS A 73 15.03 -17.99 10.23
CA LYS A 73 14.83 -18.86 9.05
C LYS A 73 14.66 -20.33 9.44
N ILE A 74 15.53 -20.83 10.32
CA ILE A 74 15.46 -22.23 10.75
C ILE A 74 14.24 -22.47 11.63
N LYS A 75 13.89 -21.52 12.51
CA LYS A 75 12.66 -21.58 13.29
C LYS A 75 11.43 -21.64 12.39
N GLN A 76 11.34 -20.76 11.39
CA GLN A 76 10.23 -20.75 10.43
C GLN A 76 10.15 -22.06 9.63
N TRP A 77 11.30 -22.64 9.24
CA TRP A 77 11.34 -23.94 8.59
C TRP A 77 10.81 -25.05 9.51
N VAL A 78 11.22 -25.08 10.78
CA VAL A 78 10.74 -26.05 11.77
C VAL A 78 9.24 -25.88 12.00
N ASP A 79 8.76 -24.65 12.18
CA ASP A 79 7.34 -24.35 12.37
C ASP A 79 6.51 -24.79 11.16
N ALA A 80 6.99 -24.53 9.94
CA ALA A 80 6.33 -24.96 8.71
C ALA A 80 6.33 -26.49 8.59
N PHE A 81 7.47 -27.14 8.88
CA PHE A 81 7.59 -28.60 8.83
C PHE A 81 6.61 -29.28 9.79
N MET A 82 6.43 -28.75 11.01
CA MET A 82 5.49 -29.32 11.99
C MET A 82 4.01 -29.11 11.61
N ARG A 83 3.69 -28.17 10.72
CA ARG A 83 2.32 -27.93 10.24
C ARG A 83 1.93 -28.84 9.08
N ILE A 84 2.88 -29.52 8.44
CA ILE A 84 2.59 -30.41 7.33
C ILE A 84 1.79 -31.61 7.88
N PRO A 85 0.60 -31.91 7.33
CA PRO A 85 -0.22 -33.03 7.77
C PRO A 85 0.33 -34.35 7.21
N PHE A 86 1.43 -34.85 7.80
CA PHE A 86 2.00 -36.14 7.42
C PHE A 86 1.00 -37.27 7.70
N GLY A 87 0.79 -38.15 6.72
CA GLY A 87 -0.10 -39.31 6.86
C GLY A 87 -1.56 -39.08 6.46
N ASN A 88 -1.98 -37.84 6.22
CA ASN A 88 -3.32 -37.53 5.72
C ASN A 88 -3.37 -37.66 4.20
N ILE A 89 -3.91 -38.78 3.71
CA ILE A 89 -4.16 -39.00 2.28
C ILE A 89 -5.63 -38.66 2.00
N THR A 90 -5.86 -37.56 1.27
CA THR A 90 -7.18 -37.22 0.74
C THR A 90 -7.33 -37.84 -0.65
N HIS A 91 -8.28 -38.74 -0.82
CA HIS A 91 -8.64 -39.24 -2.14
C HIS A 91 -9.53 -38.24 -2.86
N LEU A 92 -9.45 -38.20 -4.19
CA LEU A 92 -10.37 -37.41 -5.01
C LEU A 92 -11.82 -37.89 -4.80
N PRO A 93 -12.80 -36.99 -4.94
CA PRO A 93 -14.22 -37.32 -4.76
C PRO A 93 -14.78 -38.23 -5.87
N ILE A 94 -13.98 -38.57 -6.89
CA ILE A 94 -14.40 -39.30 -8.08
C ILE A 94 -13.49 -40.51 -8.29
N LYS A 95 -14.09 -41.61 -8.74
CA LYS A 95 -13.40 -42.83 -9.18
C LYS A 95 -13.74 -43.08 -10.66
N ILE A 96 -12.86 -43.77 -11.39
CA ILE A 96 -13.15 -44.22 -12.78
C ILE A 96 -14.49 -44.97 -12.87
N THR A 97 -14.87 -45.67 -11.81
CA THR A 97 -16.11 -46.46 -11.76
C THR A 97 -17.38 -45.61 -11.83
N ASP A 98 -17.28 -44.30 -11.61
CA ASP A 98 -18.42 -43.38 -11.57
C ASP A 98 -18.87 -42.94 -12.97
N GLY A 99 -18.16 -43.36 -14.02
CA GLY A 99 -18.54 -43.14 -15.42
C GLY A 99 -17.69 -42.07 -16.12
N GLN A 100 -17.55 -42.24 -17.44
CA GLN A 100 -16.67 -41.41 -18.26
C GLN A 100 -17.15 -39.95 -18.37
N GLU A 101 -18.47 -39.73 -18.35
CA GLU A 101 -19.06 -38.39 -18.42
C GLU A 101 -18.77 -37.55 -17.16
N ILE A 102 -18.89 -38.15 -15.97
CA ILE A 102 -18.62 -37.46 -14.69
C ILE A 102 -17.13 -37.09 -14.58
N CYS A 103 -16.24 -37.99 -14.99
CA CYS A 103 -14.80 -37.73 -15.02
C CYS A 103 -14.46 -36.61 -16.03
N SER A 104 -15.12 -36.59 -17.20
CA SER A 104 -14.93 -35.56 -18.21
C SER A 104 -15.38 -34.19 -17.71
N ASN A 105 -16.56 -34.11 -17.10
CA ASN A 105 -17.09 -32.86 -16.55
C ASN A 105 -16.20 -32.30 -15.44
N PHE A 106 -15.69 -33.16 -14.54
CA PHE A 106 -14.77 -32.73 -13.49
C PHE A 106 -13.45 -32.19 -14.05
N MET A 107 -12.90 -32.83 -15.08
CA MET A 107 -11.68 -32.35 -15.74
C MET A 107 -11.91 -31.03 -16.49
N GLU A 108 -13.10 -30.82 -17.05
CA GLU A 108 -13.45 -29.56 -17.71
C GLU A 108 -13.62 -28.43 -16.70
N GLU A 109 -14.29 -28.68 -15.57
CA GLU A 109 -14.44 -27.72 -14.47
C GLU A 109 -13.07 -27.35 -13.86
N ALA A 110 -12.22 -28.34 -13.57
CA ALA A 110 -10.88 -28.10 -13.06
C ALA A 110 -10.04 -27.24 -14.02
N LYS A 111 -10.18 -27.46 -15.33
CA LYS A 111 -9.52 -26.63 -16.34
C LYS A 111 -10.04 -25.20 -16.35
N GLN A 112 -11.36 -25.00 -16.27
CA GLN A 112 -11.97 -23.67 -16.21
C GLN A 112 -11.48 -22.89 -14.99
N ILE A 113 -11.45 -23.52 -13.81
CA ILE A 113 -10.92 -22.91 -12.58
C ILE A 113 -9.47 -22.44 -12.80
N LEU A 114 -8.60 -23.31 -13.32
CA LEU A 114 -7.20 -22.94 -13.58
C LEU A 114 -7.07 -21.81 -14.61
N ASP A 115 -7.92 -21.79 -15.63
CA ASP A 115 -7.92 -20.78 -16.69
C ASP A 115 -8.40 -19.41 -16.21
N ASP A 116 -9.39 -19.37 -15.32
CA ASP A 116 -9.90 -18.15 -14.70
C ASP A 116 -8.92 -17.56 -13.68
N CYS A 117 -8.15 -18.39 -12.96
CA CYS A 117 -7.22 -17.92 -11.93
C CYS A 117 -6.05 -17.09 -12.49
N VAL A 118 -5.42 -17.54 -13.58
CA VAL A 118 -4.23 -16.87 -14.13
C VAL A 118 -4.20 -16.96 -15.65
N TYR A 119 -4.08 -15.82 -16.32
CA TYR A 119 -3.82 -15.78 -17.75
C TYR A 119 -2.40 -16.28 -18.07
N GLY A 120 -2.27 -17.27 -18.95
CA GLY A 120 -0.99 -17.92 -19.30
C GLY A 120 -0.65 -19.12 -18.42
N LEU A 121 0.66 -19.39 -18.24
CA LEU A 121 1.17 -20.58 -17.51
C LEU A 121 0.61 -21.93 -18.01
N ASN A 122 0.35 -22.03 -19.32
CA ASN A 122 -0.29 -23.20 -19.93
C ASN A 122 0.43 -24.52 -19.63
N ASP A 123 1.76 -24.51 -19.58
CA ASP A 123 2.57 -25.71 -19.28
C ASP A 123 2.33 -26.19 -17.84
N ALA A 124 2.26 -25.27 -16.88
CA ALA A 124 2.00 -25.60 -15.48
C ALA A 124 0.57 -26.11 -15.28
N LYS A 125 -0.41 -25.46 -15.92
CA LYS A 125 -1.81 -25.92 -15.91
C LYS A 125 -1.93 -27.32 -16.51
N MET A 126 -1.28 -27.57 -17.64
CA MET A 126 -1.29 -28.87 -18.30
C MET A 126 -0.70 -29.97 -17.40
N GLN A 127 0.40 -29.69 -16.69
CA GLN A 127 0.98 -30.63 -15.73
C GLN A 127 0.04 -30.94 -14.55
N ILE A 128 -0.67 -29.93 -14.03
CA ILE A 128 -1.69 -30.12 -12.98
C ILE A 128 -2.84 -30.99 -13.51
N MET A 129 -3.31 -30.74 -14.73
CA MET A 129 -4.34 -31.56 -15.37
C MET A 129 -3.89 -33.01 -15.60
N GLN A 130 -2.64 -33.22 -16.02
CA GLN A 130 -2.08 -34.56 -16.16
C GLN A 130 -2.01 -35.30 -14.82
N TYR A 131 -1.65 -34.58 -13.75
CA TYR A 131 -1.61 -35.13 -12.40
C TYR A 131 -3.01 -35.54 -11.89
N LEU A 132 -4.02 -34.69 -12.09
CA LEU A 132 -5.41 -35.02 -11.78
C LEU A 132 -5.88 -36.25 -12.56
N GLY A 133 -5.57 -36.32 -13.85
CA GLY A 133 -5.89 -37.49 -14.68
C GLY A 133 -5.22 -38.78 -14.17
N GLN A 134 -3.96 -38.70 -13.71
CA GLN A 134 -3.25 -39.83 -13.11
C GLN A 134 -3.91 -40.29 -11.80
N LEU A 135 -4.34 -39.35 -10.95
CA LEU A 135 -5.01 -39.66 -9.69
C LEU A 135 -6.41 -40.27 -9.91
N ILE A 136 -7.17 -39.78 -10.89
CA ILE A 136 -8.45 -40.38 -11.31
C ILE A 136 -8.20 -41.79 -11.85
N SER A 137 -7.15 -41.95 -12.66
CA SER A 137 -6.83 -43.22 -13.28
C SER A 137 -6.33 -44.27 -12.30
N ASN A 138 -5.57 -43.85 -11.29
CA ASN A 138 -5.00 -44.69 -10.27
C ASN A 138 -4.90 -43.92 -8.94
N PRO A 139 -5.89 -44.06 -8.04
CA PRO A 139 -5.92 -43.38 -6.75
C PRO A 139 -4.75 -43.74 -5.80
N ASN A 140 -4.07 -44.87 -6.05
CA ASN A 140 -2.91 -45.32 -5.29
C ASN A 140 -1.57 -44.97 -5.96
N SER A 141 -1.59 -44.14 -7.01
CA SER A 141 -0.36 -43.68 -7.64
C SER A 141 0.48 -42.87 -6.65
N VAL A 142 1.81 -43.09 -6.68
CA VAL A 142 2.75 -42.30 -5.87
C VAL A 142 2.71 -40.87 -6.40
N GLY A 143 2.20 -39.96 -5.59
CA GLY A 143 2.03 -38.56 -5.98
C GLY A 143 3.34 -37.93 -6.46
N SER A 144 3.25 -37.05 -7.46
CA SER A 144 4.37 -36.27 -7.95
C SER A 144 4.42 -34.93 -7.23
N ALA A 145 5.62 -34.51 -6.80
CA ALA A 145 5.80 -33.17 -6.27
C ALA A 145 5.80 -32.16 -7.42
N ILE A 146 4.82 -31.26 -7.46
CA ILE A 146 4.75 -30.20 -8.48
C ILE A 146 5.49 -28.97 -7.95
N GLY A 147 6.58 -28.61 -8.63
CA GLY A 147 7.36 -27.39 -8.34
C GLY A 147 7.14 -26.33 -9.42
N ILE A 148 6.60 -25.17 -9.04
CA ILE A 148 6.40 -24.06 -9.98
C ILE A 148 7.55 -23.06 -9.85
N HIS A 149 8.44 -22.99 -10.84
CA HIS A 149 9.58 -22.06 -10.85
C HIS A 149 9.46 -21.01 -11.96
N GLY A 150 10.11 -19.84 -11.79
CA GLY A 150 10.20 -18.81 -12.82
C GLY A 150 10.37 -17.39 -12.26
N PRO A 151 10.46 -16.36 -13.13
CA PRO A 151 10.70 -14.98 -12.73
C PRO A 151 9.56 -14.37 -11.88
N PRO A 152 9.84 -13.41 -10.98
CA PRO A 152 8.81 -12.82 -10.12
C PRO A 152 7.70 -12.12 -10.93
N GLY A 153 6.47 -12.11 -10.42
CA GLY A 153 5.34 -11.40 -11.04
C GLY A 153 4.52 -12.17 -12.09
N THR A 154 4.88 -13.40 -12.45
CA THR A 154 4.17 -14.18 -13.49
C THR A 154 2.95 -14.96 -13.00
N GLY A 155 2.39 -14.63 -11.83
CA GLY A 155 1.17 -15.29 -11.32
C GLY A 155 1.35 -16.68 -10.67
N LYS A 156 2.57 -17.16 -10.43
CA LYS A 156 2.81 -18.49 -9.80
C LYS A 156 2.14 -18.65 -8.43
N THR A 157 2.32 -17.65 -7.57
CA THR A 157 1.73 -17.66 -6.22
C THR A 157 0.21 -17.58 -6.30
N THR A 158 -0.33 -16.86 -7.28
CA THR A 158 -1.76 -16.74 -7.54
C THR A 158 -2.34 -18.08 -7.99
N LEU A 159 -1.67 -18.78 -8.91
CA LEU A 159 -2.11 -20.11 -9.38
C LEU A 159 -2.24 -21.13 -8.23
N ILE A 160 -1.27 -21.15 -7.30
CA ILE A 160 -1.32 -22.06 -6.16
C ILE A 160 -2.40 -21.65 -5.16
N LYS A 161 -2.50 -20.34 -4.84
CA LYS A 161 -3.42 -19.84 -3.82
C LYS A 161 -4.88 -19.77 -4.26
N GLU A 162 -5.13 -19.43 -5.51
CA GLU A 162 -6.49 -19.21 -6.03
C GLU A 162 -6.98 -20.43 -6.83
N GLY A 163 -6.07 -21.25 -7.40
CA GLY A 163 -6.44 -22.37 -8.27
C GLY A 163 -6.26 -23.77 -7.70
N ILE A 164 -5.49 -23.96 -6.61
CA ILE A 164 -5.20 -25.31 -6.08
C ILE A 164 -5.56 -25.45 -4.60
N ALA A 165 -5.33 -24.42 -3.78
CA ALA A 165 -5.49 -24.51 -2.33
C ALA A 165 -6.55 -23.53 -1.80
N ASP A 166 -7.70 -24.05 -1.38
CA ASP A 166 -8.52 -23.44 -0.34
C ASP A 166 -8.20 -24.11 0.99
N GLU A 167 -7.81 -23.35 2.01
CA GLU A 167 -7.47 -23.94 3.33
C GLU A 167 -8.68 -24.54 4.06
N GLU A 168 -9.93 -24.43 3.56
CA GLU A 168 -11.13 -24.89 4.28
C GLU A 168 -12.44 -25.04 3.45
N GLY A 169 -12.42 -24.95 2.11
CA GLY A 169 -13.62 -25.18 1.28
C GLY A 169 -14.79 -24.20 1.49
N ASN A 170 -14.54 -23.00 2.01
CA ASN A 170 -15.49 -21.89 2.01
C ASN A 170 -14.87 -20.71 1.26
N ILE A 171 -15.70 -19.99 0.49
CA ILE A 171 -15.34 -18.78 -0.27
C ILE A 171 -14.59 -17.81 0.65
N LYS A 172 -13.25 -17.86 0.62
CA LYS A 172 -12.41 -16.93 1.38
C LYS A 172 -12.25 -15.69 0.52
N GLU A 173 -12.96 -14.65 0.91
CA GLU A 173 -12.64 -13.28 0.53
C GLU A 173 -11.13 -13.11 0.57
N LYS A 174 -10.58 -12.75 -0.59
CA LYS A 174 -9.18 -12.34 -0.79
C LYS A 174 -8.73 -11.58 0.46
N LEU A 175 -7.78 -12.13 1.24
CA LEU A 175 -7.18 -11.44 2.38
C LEU A 175 -6.37 -10.25 1.86
N THR A 176 -7.07 -9.19 1.44
CA THR A 176 -6.50 -7.94 0.98
C THR A 176 -6.15 -7.12 2.22
N MET A 177 -4.91 -7.24 2.68
CA MET A 177 -4.39 -6.33 3.70
C MET A 177 -4.33 -4.92 3.12
N LYS A 178 -5.20 -4.03 3.57
CA LYS A 178 -5.17 -2.60 3.21
C LYS A 178 -3.96 -1.96 3.89
N LEU A 179 -3.00 -1.50 3.09
CA LEU A 179 -1.86 -0.74 3.59
C LEU A 179 -2.34 0.65 4.01
N THR A 180 -2.31 0.95 5.30
CA THR A 180 -2.62 2.29 5.80
C THR A 180 -1.39 3.20 5.70
N PRO A 181 -1.57 4.53 5.54
CA PRO A 181 -0.45 5.47 5.47
C PRO A 181 0.50 5.37 6.67
N GLU A 182 -0.02 5.04 7.86
CA GLU A 182 0.79 4.86 9.06
C GLU A 182 1.74 3.65 8.97
N ILE A 183 1.26 2.53 8.43
CA ILE A 183 2.07 1.33 8.21
C ILE A 183 3.19 1.66 7.20
N VAL A 184 2.85 2.31 6.09
CA VAL A 184 3.83 2.69 5.06
C VAL A 184 4.86 3.66 5.63
N LEU A 185 4.46 4.63 6.46
CA LEU A 185 5.38 5.56 7.13
C LEU A 185 6.35 4.83 8.05
N LYS A 186 5.88 3.86 8.85
CA LYS A 186 6.74 3.03 9.71
C LYS A 186 7.74 2.21 8.91
N ILE A 187 7.34 1.70 7.74
CA ILE A 187 8.23 0.96 6.84
C ILE A 187 9.28 1.90 6.26
N PHE A 188 8.89 3.06 5.70
CA PHE A 188 9.81 4.01 5.09
C PHE A 188 10.82 4.60 6.07
N ARG A 189 10.42 4.83 7.33
CA ARG A 189 11.34 5.29 8.39
C ARG A 189 12.41 4.27 8.77
N ARG A 190 12.18 2.98 8.54
CA ARG A 190 13.12 1.89 8.85
C ARG A 190 14.16 1.65 7.77
N ILE A 191 14.00 2.26 6.60
CA ILE A 191 14.96 2.15 5.50
C ILE A 191 16.24 2.87 5.92
N SER A 192 17.39 2.22 5.73
CA SER A 192 18.70 2.78 6.05
C SER A 192 19.06 3.88 5.05
N ASP A 193 19.91 4.84 5.43
CA ASP A 193 20.30 5.93 4.53
C ASP A 193 21.14 5.41 3.33
N GLU A 194 21.83 4.29 3.50
CA GLU A 194 22.52 3.54 2.44
C GLU A 194 21.50 3.02 1.41
N ASP A 195 20.42 2.37 1.86
CA ASP A 195 19.36 1.88 1.00
C ASP A 195 18.59 3.03 0.32
N VAL A 196 18.35 4.14 1.04
CA VAL A 196 17.73 5.35 0.48
C VAL A 196 18.57 5.87 -0.70
N THR A 197 19.88 5.94 -0.52
CA THR A 197 20.81 6.38 -1.57
C THR A 197 20.84 5.38 -2.73
N PHE A 198 20.85 4.08 -2.43
CA PHE A 198 20.80 3.01 -3.42
C PHE A 198 19.51 3.05 -4.27
N MET A 199 18.37 3.39 -3.68
CA MET A 199 17.09 3.58 -4.39
C MET A 199 17.04 4.85 -5.25
N GLY A 200 18.06 5.73 -5.17
CA GLY A 200 18.14 6.98 -5.93
C GLY A 200 17.54 8.19 -5.20
N PHE A 201 17.24 8.07 -3.91
CA PHE A 201 16.81 9.20 -3.07
C PHE A 201 17.99 9.83 -2.35
N SER A 202 17.85 11.08 -1.92
CA SER A 202 18.83 11.74 -1.07
C SER A 202 18.36 11.70 0.38
N PRO A 203 19.16 11.16 1.32
CA PRO A 203 18.79 11.18 2.74
C PRO A 203 18.68 12.60 3.32
N LEU A 204 19.34 13.58 2.69
CA LEU A 204 19.33 14.99 3.10
C LEU A 204 18.15 15.79 2.53
N TYR A 205 17.74 15.50 1.29
CA TYR A 205 16.79 16.36 0.55
C TYR A 205 15.49 15.66 0.16
N SER A 206 15.44 14.34 0.09
CA SER A 206 14.30 13.61 -0.49
C SER A 206 14.09 12.23 0.13
N ARG A 207 14.07 12.15 1.46
CA ARG A 207 13.85 10.89 2.16
C ARG A 207 12.45 10.33 1.88
N PRO A 208 12.28 9.02 1.58
CA PRO A 208 10.99 8.45 1.17
C PRO A 208 9.85 8.64 2.16
N ASP A 209 10.13 8.68 3.46
CA ASP A 209 9.11 8.91 4.49
C ASP A 209 8.45 10.29 4.40
N TRP A 210 9.10 11.26 3.76
CA TRP A 210 8.57 12.61 3.54
C TRP A 210 7.50 12.66 2.44
N MET A 211 7.38 11.61 1.63
CA MET A 211 6.29 11.50 0.64
C MET A 211 4.91 11.38 1.31
N ILE A 212 4.87 10.93 2.56
CA ILE A 212 3.64 10.84 3.34
C ILE A 212 3.45 12.15 4.11
N CYS A 213 2.41 12.89 3.72
CA CYS A 213 2.09 14.19 4.31
C CYS A 213 1.62 14.05 5.77
N GLN A 214 2.51 14.36 6.73
CA GLN A 214 2.19 14.45 8.15
C GLN A 214 1.82 15.88 8.57
N VAL A 215 2.49 16.87 7.97
CA VAL A 215 2.26 18.30 8.23
C VAL A 215 2.03 18.99 6.90
N LEU A 216 0.84 19.56 6.73
CA LEU A 216 0.49 20.28 5.50
C LEU A 216 0.81 21.77 5.66
N ALA A 217 1.69 22.28 4.79
CA ALA A 217 2.03 23.70 4.76
C ALA A 217 0.86 24.54 4.20
N VAL A 218 0.48 25.59 4.92
CA VAL A 218 -0.59 26.50 4.51
C VAL A 218 0.01 27.69 3.76
N PRO A 219 -0.37 27.93 2.49
CA PRO A 219 0.16 29.06 1.73
C PRO A 219 -0.31 30.41 2.30
N PRO A 220 0.56 31.44 2.29
CA PRO A 220 0.23 32.78 2.78
C PRO A 220 -0.85 33.46 1.91
N PRO A 221 -1.52 34.51 2.41
CA PRO A 221 -2.57 35.23 1.68
C PRO A 221 -2.16 35.77 0.29
N SER A 222 -0.87 36.05 0.07
CA SER A 222 -0.35 36.49 -1.23
C SER A 222 -0.55 35.44 -2.35
N LEU A 223 -0.57 34.16 -2.02
CA LEU A 223 -0.82 33.06 -2.98
C LEU A 223 -2.31 32.71 -3.11
N ARG A 224 -3.13 33.19 -2.20
CA ARG A 224 -4.59 32.93 -2.12
C ARG A 224 -5.33 34.24 -1.79
N PRO A 225 -5.38 35.17 -2.76
CA PRO A 225 -5.88 36.52 -2.54
C PRO A 225 -7.38 36.53 -2.25
N SER A 226 -7.80 37.46 -1.39
CA SER A 226 -9.21 37.74 -1.10
C SER A 226 -9.64 38.98 -1.88
N VAL A 227 -10.75 38.89 -2.60
CA VAL A 227 -11.34 40.02 -3.33
C VAL A 227 -12.49 40.57 -2.50
N LYS A 228 -12.39 41.85 -2.13
CA LYS A 228 -13.48 42.56 -1.45
C LYS A 228 -14.38 43.19 -2.52
N HIS A 229 -15.69 43.01 -2.38
CA HIS A 229 -16.69 43.74 -3.14
C HIS A 229 -17.21 44.93 -2.32
N ASP A 230 -17.94 45.85 -2.96
CA ASP A 230 -18.65 46.92 -2.25
C ASP A 230 -19.66 46.32 -1.26
N ALA A 231 -19.74 46.93 -0.07
CA ALA A 231 -20.58 46.53 1.06
C ALA A 231 -20.33 45.12 1.65
N GLN A 232 -19.27 44.99 2.46
CA GLN A 232 -19.00 43.88 3.41
C GLN A 232 -18.87 42.45 2.86
N GLN A 233 -19.15 42.23 1.57
CA GLN A 233 -19.01 40.94 0.92
C GLN A 233 -17.54 40.67 0.51
N ARG A 234 -17.09 39.43 0.75
CA ARG A 234 -15.75 38.96 0.41
C ARG A 234 -15.81 37.68 -0.40
N SER A 235 -15.03 37.64 -1.45
CA SER A 235 -14.82 36.47 -2.31
C SER A 235 -13.41 35.95 -2.05
N GLU A 236 -13.34 34.83 -1.33
CA GLU A 236 -12.07 34.16 -1.01
C GLU A 236 -11.60 33.27 -2.17
N ASP A 237 -10.29 33.05 -2.24
CA ASP A 237 -9.68 32.18 -3.25
C ASP A 237 -10.11 30.70 -3.09
N ASP A 238 -10.18 29.96 -4.21
CA ASP A 238 -10.53 28.54 -4.25
C ASP A 238 -9.68 27.67 -3.29
N ILE A 239 -8.37 27.95 -3.14
CA ILE A 239 -7.49 27.23 -2.21
C ILE A 239 -7.91 27.45 -0.76
N SER A 240 -8.36 28.67 -0.43
CA SER A 240 -8.86 28.99 0.92
C SER A 240 -10.06 28.13 1.29
N HIS A 241 -10.99 27.93 0.33
CA HIS A 241 -12.14 27.05 0.54
C HIS A 241 -11.75 25.59 0.78
N ILE A 242 -10.77 25.08 0.02
CA ILE A 242 -10.27 23.71 0.20
C ILE A 242 -9.60 23.57 1.58
N ILE A 243 -8.75 24.52 1.98
CA ILE A 243 -8.08 24.52 3.30
C ILE A 243 -9.10 24.50 4.44
N VAL A 244 -10.17 25.28 4.34
CA VAL A 244 -11.25 25.27 5.35
C VAL A 244 -11.88 23.87 5.46
N ASN A 245 -12.09 23.18 4.33
CA ASN A 245 -12.61 21.82 4.34
C ASN A 245 -11.63 20.81 4.96
N ILE A 246 -10.32 20.94 4.66
CA ILE A 246 -9.26 20.12 5.29
C ILE A 246 -9.29 20.31 6.81
N ILE A 247 -9.31 21.56 7.29
CA ILE A 247 -9.31 21.86 8.73
C ILE A 247 -10.57 21.29 9.40
N LYS A 248 -11.74 21.43 8.78
CA LYS A 248 -12.99 20.86 9.29
C LYS A 248 -12.92 19.34 9.37
N ALA A 249 -12.53 18.67 8.30
CA ALA A 249 -12.39 17.22 8.26
C ALA A 249 -11.39 16.72 9.32
N ASN A 250 -10.26 17.41 9.48
CA ASN A 250 -9.25 17.05 10.47
C ASN A 250 -9.75 17.20 11.91
N LYS A 251 -10.47 18.30 12.23
CA LYS A 251 -11.08 18.47 13.55
C LYS A 251 -12.15 17.42 13.84
N THR A 252 -13.01 17.14 12.86
CA THR A 252 -14.03 16.10 13.02
C THR A 252 -13.40 14.72 13.21
N LEU A 253 -12.34 14.39 12.47
CA LEU A 253 -11.59 13.14 12.66
C LEU A 253 -10.99 13.05 14.07
N ASP A 254 -10.36 14.12 14.57
CA ASP A 254 -9.80 14.18 15.93
C ASP A 254 -10.88 14.01 17.02
N GLU A 255 -12.05 14.64 16.86
CA GLU A 255 -13.20 14.43 17.74
C GLU A 255 -13.70 12.99 17.72
N LYS A 256 -13.75 12.34 16.55
CA LYS A 256 -14.18 10.94 16.42
C LYS A 256 -13.17 9.96 17.02
N LEU A 257 -11.88 10.27 16.93
CA LEU A 257 -10.83 9.51 17.61
C LEU A 257 -10.97 9.60 19.13
N LYS A 258 -11.19 10.80 19.68
CA LYS A 258 -11.41 11.01 21.12
C LYS A 258 -12.67 10.33 21.64
N GLN A 259 -13.71 10.24 20.82
CA GLN A 259 -14.96 9.53 21.14
C GLN A 259 -14.85 8.00 21.01
N ASN A 260 -13.68 7.45 20.64
CA ASN A 260 -13.48 6.03 20.33
C ASN A 260 -14.54 5.49 19.36
N ALA A 261 -14.81 6.24 18.28
CA ALA A 261 -15.72 5.82 17.24
C ALA A 261 -15.27 4.49 16.59
N THR A 262 -16.22 3.75 16.02
CA THR A 262 -15.96 2.47 15.34
C THR A 262 -14.92 2.63 14.22
N ALA A 263 -14.06 1.62 14.04
CA ALA A 263 -12.99 1.62 13.03
C ALA A 263 -13.47 1.99 11.62
N LYS A 264 -14.66 1.52 11.21
CA LYS A 264 -15.25 1.87 9.90
C LYS A 264 -15.48 3.38 9.73
N VAL A 265 -16.00 4.04 10.78
CA VAL A 265 -16.26 5.48 10.75
C VAL A 265 -14.95 6.26 10.67
N LEU A 266 -13.91 5.81 11.37
CA LEU A 266 -12.58 6.41 11.28
C LEU A 266 -12.01 6.27 9.88
N ASP A 267 -12.11 5.09 9.26
CA ASP A 267 -11.67 4.84 7.88
C ASP A 267 -12.36 5.74 6.85
N ASP A 268 -13.67 5.95 7.00
CA ASP A 268 -14.43 6.85 6.14
C ASP A 268 -13.90 8.30 6.27
N TRP A 269 -13.71 8.79 7.50
CA TRP A 269 -13.17 10.13 7.74
C TRP A 269 -11.71 10.28 7.31
N HIS A 270 -10.89 9.24 7.44
CA HIS A 270 -9.53 9.22 6.88
C HIS A 270 -9.57 9.38 5.36
N THR A 271 -10.49 8.70 4.68
CA THR A 271 -10.66 8.79 3.23
C THR A 271 -11.11 10.20 2.81
N VAL A 272 -12.03 10.81 3.56
CA VAL A 272 -12.48 12.19 3.33
C VAL A 272 -11.35 13.20 3.52
N LEU A 273 -10.53 13.06 4.58
CA LEU A 273 -9.39 13.93 4.82
C LEU A 273 -8.34 13.78 3.70
N GLN A 274 -8.03 12.54 3.32
CA GLN A 274 -7.10 12.24 2.22
C GLN A 274 -7.59 12.84 0.90
N TYR A 275 -8.89 12.75 0.62
CA TYR A 275 -9.52 13.36 -0.56
C TYR A 275 -9.31 14.87 -0.60
N TYR A 276 -9.57 15.59 0.50
CA TYR A 276 -9.38 17.05 0.51
C TYR A 276 -7.91 17.47 0.42
N CYS A 277 -6.99 16.72 1.05
CA CYS A 277 -5.55 16.96 0.92
C CYS A 277 -5.07 16.73 -0.51
N ALA A 278 -5.53 15.66 -1.17
CA ALA A 278 -5.16 15.35 -2.55
C ALA A 278 -5.71 16.41 -3.53
N THR A 279 -6.98 16.78 -3.38
CA THR A 279 -7.66 17.74 -4.28
C THR A 279 -7.13 19.17 -4.17
N MET A 280 -6.52 19.56 -3.05
CA MET A 280 -5.78 20.82 -2.93
C MET A 280 -4.63 20.90 -3.96
N ILE A 281 -3.91 19.80 -4.15
CA ILE A 281 -2.77 19.71 -5.07
C ILE A 281 -3.26 19.45 -6.50
N ASP A 282 -4.11 18.45 -6.68
CA ASP A 282 -4.68 18.06 -7.97
C ASP A 282 -6.15 17.70 -7.83
N ASN A 283 -7.03 18.51 -8.42
CA ASN A 283 -8.48 18.30 -8.37
C ASN A 283 -9.01 17.51 -9.59
N ARG A 284 -8.12 16.99 -10.45
CA ARG A 284 -8.46 16.23 -11.66
C ARG A 284 -7.91 14.81 -11.58
N ILE A 285 -8.08 14.18 -10.41
CA ILE A 285 -7.64 12.80 -10.18
C ILE A 285 -8.61 11.84 -10.90
N PRO A 286 -8.13 10.95 -11.79
CA PRO A 286 -8.98 9.97 -12.46
C PRO A 286 -9.72 9.07 -11.46
N GLY A 287 -11.01 8.85 -11.70
CA GLY A 287 -11.85 7.99 -10.84
C GLY A 287 -12.32 8.63 -9.53
N VAL A 288 -11.95 9.89 -9.25
CA VAL A 288 -12.38 10.62 -8.06
C VAL A 288 -13.21 11.84 -8.50
N ALA A 289 -14.33 12.09 -7.82
CA ALA A 289 -15.15 13.27 -8.09
C ALA A 289 -14.37 14.56 -7.80
N SER A 290 -14.50 15.58 -8.63
CA SER A 290 -13.83 16.86 -8.39
C SER A 290 -14.55 17.65 -7.30
N VAL A 291 -13.78 18.30 -6.41
CA VAL A 291 -14.35 19.27 -5.46
C VAL A 291 -14.87 20.46 -6.25
N ALA A 292 -16.18 20.70 -6.15
CA ALA A 292 -16.86 21.81 -6.79
C ALA A 292 -17.40 22.80 -5.76
N GLN A 293 -17.50 24.06 -6.19
CA GLN A 293 -18.24 25.09 -5.48
C GLN A 293 -19.75 24.77 -5.55
N ARG A 294 -20.56 25.45 -4.74
CA ARG A 294 -22.04 25.33 -4.76
C ARG A 294 -22.65 25.57 -6.14
N SER A 295 -21.98 26.33 -7.00
CA SER A 295 -22.37 26.59 -8.39
C SER A 295 -22.08 25.43 -9.36
N GLY A 296 -21.45 24.35 -8.90
CA GLY A 296 -21.02 23.22 -9.75
C GLY A 296 -19.67 23.43 -10.44
N ARG A 297 -19.08 24.63 -10.36
CA ARG A 297 -17.72 24.89 -10.88
C ARG A 297 -16.68 24.18 -10.03
N ALA A 298 -15.82 23.36 -10.66
CA ALA A 298 -14.67 22.76 -9.99
C ALA A 298 -13.69 23.82 -9.46
N LEU A 299 -13.21 23.63 -8.22
CA LEU A 299 -12.22 24.49 -7.60
C LEU A 299 -10.86 24.33 -8.29
N LYS A 300 -10.13 25.43 -8.47
CA LYS A 300 -8.79 25.39 -9.08
C LYS A 300 -7.73 24.94 -8.07
N SER A 301 -7.13 23.78 -8.35
CA SER A 301 -6.02 23.21 -7.58
C SER A 301 -4.68 23.94 -7.80
N VAL A 302 -3.66 23.61 -7.00
CA VAL A 302 -2.31 24.16 -7.18
C VAL A 302 -1.72 23.76 -8.53
N LYS A 303 -1.87 22.49 -8.95
CA LYS A 303 -1.40 22.00 -10.25
C LYS A 303 -2.05 22.74 -11.41
N ASP A 304 -3.36 22.97 -11.36
CA ASP A 304 -4.10 23.71 -12.40
C ASP A 304 -3.63 25.16 -12.55
N ARG A 305 -3.08 25.77 -11.50
CA ARG A 305 -2.51 27.12 -11.55
C ARG A 305 -1.14 27.14 -12.22
N LEU A 306 -0.37 26.06 -12.11
CA LEU A 306 1.00 25.99 -12.64
C LEU A 306 1.02 25.56 -14.11
N VAL A 307 0.21 24.56 -14.46
CA VAL A 307 0.25 23.88 -15.76
C VAL A 307 -0.69 24.52 -16.77
N GLY A 308 -0.38 24.36 -18.07
CA GLY A 308 -1.24 24.75 -19.18
C GLY A 308 -0.90 26.11 -19.79
N LYS A 309 -1.64 26.49 -20.86
CA LYS A 309 -1.37 27.71 -21.63
C LYS A 309 -1.52 28.99 -20.79
N GLY A 310 -2.54 29.01 -19.93
CA GLY A 310 -2.78 30.10 -18.97
C GLY A 310 -2.18 29.86 -17.58
N GLY A 311 -1.37 28.81 -17.41
CA GLY A 311 -0.69 28.52 -16.14
C GLY A 311 0.46 29.48 -15.88
N ARG A 312 0.94 29.55 -14.63
CA ARG A 312 1.97 30.51 -14.21
C ARG A 312 3.27 30.39 -14.99
N VAL A 313 3.73 29.17 -15.31
CA VAL A 313 5.01 28.98 -16.01
C VAL A 313 4.95 29.60 -17.40
N ARG A 314 3.98 29.21 -18.21
CA ARG A 314 3.88 29.70 -19.59
C ARG A 314 3.29 31.10 -19.68
N GLY A 315 2.26 31.40 -18.90
CA GLY A 315 1.47 32.63 -19.00
C GLY A 315 2.00 33.80 -18.17
N ASN A 316 2.88 33.58 -17.20
CA ASN A 316 3.41 34.66 -16.37
C ASN A 316 4.94 34.76 -16.42
N LEU A 317 5.64 33.62 -16.48
CA LEU A 317 7.12 33.61 -16.52
C LEU A 317 7.65 33.70 -17.95
N MET A 318 7.08 32.95 -18.91
CA MET A 318 7.56 32.97 -20.31
C MET A 318 6.98 34.09 -21.17
N GLY A 319 5.76 34.56 -20.87
CA GLY A 319 5.11 35.62 -21.63
C GLY A 319 4.31 36.52 -20.70
N LYS A 320 4.87 37.66 -20.32
CA LYS A 320 4.21 38.62 -19.42
C LYS A 320 3.66 39.79 -20.23
N ARG A 321 2.57 40.39 -19.73
CA ARG A 321 2.16 41.72 -20.18
C ARG A 321 3.20 42.74 -19.71
N VAL A 322 3.57 43.65 -20.59
CA VAL A 322 4.58 44.68 -20.34
C VAL A 322 3.91 46.04 -20.39
N ASP A 323 4.35 46.90 -19.49
CA ASP A 323 4.02 48.33 -19.52
C ASP A 323 4.84 49.02 -20.63
N PHE A 324 4.54 50.28 -20.93
CA PHE A 324 5.23 51.07 -21.97
C PHE A 324 5.18 50.44 -23.38
N SER A 325 4.05 49.83 -23.72
CA SER A 325 3.80 49.31 -25.07
C SER A 325 2.44 49.76 -25.59
N ALA A 326 2.35 49.97 -26.91
CA ALA A 326 1.09 50.31 -27.57
C ALA A 326 0.91 49.44 -28.83
N ARG A 327 -0.34 49.29 -29.25
CA ARG A 327 -0.73 48.56 -30.46
C ARG A 327 -1.77 49.38 -31.21
N SER A 328 -1.52 49.60 -32.51
CA SER A 328 -2.45 50.26 -33.43
C SER A 328 -2.49 49.52 -34.76
N VAL A 329 -3.48 49.85 -35.59
CA VAL A 329 -3.55 49.39 -36.99
C VAL A 329 -2.46 50.10 -37.79
N ILE A 330 -1.79 49.36 -38.68
CA ILE A 330 -0.77 49.88 -39.58
C ILE A 330 -1.41 50.45 -40.86
N THR A 331 -0.84 51.51 -41.41
CA THR A 331 -1.28 52.13 -42.67
C THR A 331 -0.03 52.50 -43.49
N PRO A 332 -0.01 52.25 -44.81
CA PRO A 332 1.14 52.59 -45.63
C PRO A 332 1.28 54.11 -45.80
N ASP A 333 2.50 54.63 -45.67
CA ASP A 333 2.86 56.02 -45.99
C ASP A 333 4.15 56.02 -46.84
N PRO A 334 4.14 56.50 -48.09
CA PRO A 334 5.32 56.53 -48.94
C PRO A 334 6.35 57.62 -48.56
N ASN A 335 6.00 58.55 -47.66
CA ASN A 335 6.86 59.70 -47.33
C ASN A 335 7.82 59.45 -46.17
N ILE A 336 7.73 58.31 -45.47
CA ILE A 336 8.60 57.95 -44.33
C ILE A 336 9.76 57.05 -44.78
N LYS A 337 10.92 57.17 -44.12
CA LYS A 337 12.08 56.31 -44.42
C LYS A 337 11.90 54.91 -43.82
N ILE A 338 12.70 53.95 -44.30
CA ILE A 338 12.70 52.55 -43.83
C ILE A 338 12.95 52.42 -42.31
N GLN A 339 13.71 53.34 -41.72
CA GLN A 339 14.05 53.34 -40.29
C GLN A 339 13.09 54.19 -39.44
N GLU A 340 12.13 54.86 -40.04
CA GLU A 340 11.18 55.75 -39.37
C GLU A 340 9.83 55.02 -39.16
N LEU A 341 9.13 55.37 -38.08
CA LEU A 341 7.80 54.86 -37.77
C LEU A 341 6.89 56.03 -37.40
N GLY A 342 5.77 56.17 -38.13
CA GLY A 342 4.73 57.12 -37.77
C GLY A 342 4.01 56.69 -36.50
N VAL A 343 4.18 57.45 -35.42
CA VAL A 343 3.48 57.22 -34.15
C VAL A 343 2.38 58.26 -33.98
N PRO A 344 1.10 57.86 -33.79
CA PRO A 344 0.03 58.80 -33.51
C PRO A 344 0.31 59.65 -32.28
N LEU A 345 0.00 60.95 -32.34
CA LEU A 345 0.26 61.90 -31.26
C LEU A 345 -0.30 61.40 -29.91
N LYS A 346 -1.54 60.88 -29.91
CA LYS A 346 -2.17 60.30 -28.71
C LYS A 346 -1.38 59.16 -28.05
N ILE A 347 -0.62 58.38 -28.82
CA ILE A 347 0.22 57.31 -28.28
C ILE A 347 1.53 57.89 -27.75
N ALA A 348 2.13 58.82 -28.51
CA ALA A 348 3.36 59.50 -28.11
C ALA A 348 3.19 60.30 -26.81
N GLU A 349 2.04 60.96 -26.62
CA GLU A 349 1.71 61.70 -25.40
C GLU A 349 1.55 60.80 -24.16
N ASN A 350 1.24 59.51 -24.35
CA ASN A 350 1.02 58.57 -23.25
C ASN A 350 2.27 57.74 -22.89
N ILE A 351 3.14 57.45 -23.85
CA ILE A 351 4.36 56.66 -23.60
C ILE A 351 5.48 57.58 -23.16
N THR A 352 5.94 57.42 -21.92
CA THR A 352 7.04 58.20 -21.36
C THR A 352 8.35 57.40 -21.32
N VAL A 353 9.47 58.11 -21.43
CA VAL A 353 10.82 57.58 -21.23
C VAL A 353 11.41 58.30 -20.01
N PRO A 354 11.88 57.57 -18.97
CA PRO A 354 12.55 58.22 -17.86
C PRO A 354 13.92 58.74 -18.32
N GLU A 355 14.14 60.05 -18.17
CA GLU A 355 15.42 60.74 -18.43
C GLU A 355 16.33 60.77 -17.21
#